data_AF-A0A2V2VV48-F1
#
_entry.id   AF-A0A2V2VV48-F1
#
_cell.length_a   1.000
_cell.length_b   1.000
_cell.length_c   1.000
_cell.angle_alpha   90.00
_cell.angle_beta   90.00
_cell.angle_gamma   90.00
#
_symmetry.space_group_name_H-M   'P 1'
#
loop_
_entity.id
_entity.type
_entity.pdbx_description
1 polymer ?
#
loop_
_entity_poly.entity_id
_entity_poly.type
_entity_poly.pdbx_seq_one_letter_code
_entity_poly.pdbx_strand_id
1 'polypeptide(L)'
;MENLAENALLRIAENIERAVDDEMEHIDNLDDDELMELRRKRLKALREMGERRDAWLRKGHGQLQEMADPKEFFNAVEQSERVVVHFMRRSTLRCSILERHLRAIASKHFETRFCYVDVERLPALAERFNVMMLPTLMLIENKKTFHSIIGFDEFGGTDDFSTDTVVKVLSRYGMVNERGMFSDDQSAE
;
A
#
# COMPACT_ATOMS: atom_id res chain seq x y z
N MET A 1 2.88 -47.30 4.63
CA MET A 1 3.14 -46.10 3.80
C MET A 1 3.43 -44.84 4.63
N GLU A 2 3.16 -44.83 5.94
CA GLU A 2 3.43 -43.66 6.82
C GLU A 2 4.93 -43.32 7.00
N ASN A 3 5.83 -44.30 6.91
CA ASN A 3 7.26 -44.12 7.21
C ASN A 3 8.06 -43.32 6.14
N LEU A 4 7.55 -43.21 4.91
CA LEU A 4 8.27 -42.51 3.81
C LEU A 4 8.09 -40.98 3.87
N ALA A 5 6.88 -40.52 4.21
CA ALA A 5 6.59 -39.10 4.35
C ALA A 5 7.27 -38.52 5.60
N GLU A 6 7.29 -39.29 6.69
CA GLU A 6 7.94 -38.91 7.95
C GLU A 6 9.46 -38.78 7.79
N ASN A 7 10.12 -39.74 7.11
CA ASN A 7 11.54 -39.65 6.78
C ASN A 7 11.89 -38.50 5.81
N ALA A 8 10.98 -38.16 4.88
CA ALA A 8 11.17 -37.03 3.99
C ALA A 8 11.08 -35.69 4.74
N LEU A 9 10.10 -35.55 5.65
CA LEU A 9 9.96 -34.41 6.55
C LEU A 9 11.17 -34.25 7.47
N LEU A 10 11.69 -35.35 8.04
CA LEU A 10 12.87 -35.32 8.89
C LEU A 10 14.10 -34.79 8.15
N ARG A 11 14.35 -35.28 6.93
CA ARG A 11 15.47 -34.81 6.10
C ARG A 11 15.34 -33.35 5.69
N ILE A 12 14.11 -32.88 5.46
CA ILE A 12 13.86 -31.46 5.17
C ILE A 12 14.19 -30.62 6.40
N ALA A 13 13.75 -31.05 7.58
CA ALA A 13 14.05 -30.34 8.84
C ALA A 13 15.57 -30.30 9.13
N GLU A 14 16.28 -31.42 8.97
CA GLU A 14 17.74 -31.49 9.14
C GLU A 14 18.49 -30.57 8.15
N ASN A 15 18.02 -30.47 6.91
CA ASN A 15 18.62 -29.57 5.92
C ASN A 15 18.36 -28.09 6.25
N ILE A 16 17.18 -27.76 6.79
CA ILE A 16 16.86 -26.41 7.26
C ILE A 16 17.72 -26.06 8.47
N GLU A 17 17.84 -26.97 9.44
CA GLU A 17 18.67 -26.78 10.64
C GLU A 17 20.13 -26.52 10.26
N ARG A 18 20.71 -27.35 9.39
CA ARG A 18 22.07 -27.11 8.86
C ARG A 18 22.23 -25.76 8.17
N ALA A 19 21.27 -25.37 7.33
CA ALA A 19 21.36 -24.09 6.64
C ALA A 19 21.32 -22.91 7.63
N VAL A 20 20.57 -23.04 8.72
CA VAL A 20 20.54 -22.04 9.80
C VAL A 20 21.86 -22.02 10.57
N ASP A 21 22.41 -23.17 10.93
CA ASP A 21 23.69 -23.27 11.64
C ASP A 21 24.85 -22.69 10.82
N ASP A 22 24.91 -22.99 9.51
CA ASP A 22 25.92 -22.47 8.59
C ASP A 22 25.85 -20.93 8.48
N GLU A 23 24.65 -20.36 8.47
CA GLU A 23 24.45 -18.91 8.41
C GLU A 23 24.76 -18.23 9.75
N MET A 24 24.50 -18.89 10.88
CA MET A 24 24.92 -18.43 12.20
C MET A 24 26.45 -18.41 12.33
N GLU A 25 27.13 -19.48 11.91
CA GLU A 25 28.60 -19.54 11.92
C GLU A 25 29.21 -18.49 10.99
N HIS A 26 28.58 -18.20 9.85
CA HIS A 26 29.01 -17.11 8.98
C HIS A 26 28.90 -15.74 9.66
N ILE A 27 27.79 -15.47 10.36
CA ILE A 27 27.58 -14.20 11.08
C ILE A 27 28.60 -14.01 12.21
N ASP A 28 28.88 -15.07 12.97
CA ASP A 28 29.84 -15.04 14.08
C ASP A 28 31.29 -14.83 13.60
N ASN A 29 31.57 -15.20 12.34
CA ASN A 29 32.89 -15.05 11.71
C ASN A 29 32.99 -13.86 10.74
N LEU A 30 31.98 -12.98 10.67
CA LEU A 30 32.06 -11.75 9.88
C LEU A 30 33.25 -10.91 10.37
N ASP A 31 34.09 -10.48 9.44
CA ASP A 31 35.19 -9.59 9.78
C ASP A 31 34.69 -8.16 10.08
N ASP A 32 35.54 -7.36 10.73
CA ASP A 32 35.19 -5.99 11.12
C ASP A 32 34.86 -5.10 9.91
N ASP A 33 35.43 -5.40 8.73
CA ASP A 33 35.25 -4.62 7.50
C ASP A 33 33.90 -4.94 6.82
N GLU A 34 33.51 -6.22 6.77
CA GLU A 34 32.21 -6.71 6.30
C GLU A 34 31.09 -6.18 7.21
N LEU A 35 31.30 -6.18 8.53
CA LEU A 35 30.37 -5.60 9.48
C LEU A 35 30.22 -4.07 9.28
N MET A 36 31.32 -3.36 9.00
CA MET A 36 31.27 -1.93 8.66
C MET A 36 30.54 -1.67 7.35
N GLU A 37 30.75 -2.49 6.32
CA GLU A 37 30.06 -2.36 5.04
C GLU A 37 28.55 -2.62 5.17
N LEU A 38 28.14 -3.62 5.96
CA LEU A 38 26.73 -3.88 6.25
C LEU A 38 26.07 -2.71 6.98
N ARG A 39 26.76 -2.11 7.97
CA ARG A 39 26.30 -0.90 8.66
C ARG A 39 26.15 0.28 7.68
N ARG A 40 27.11 0.47 6.79
CA ARG A 40 27.08 1.53 5.76
C ARG A 40 25.89 1.36 4.83
N LYS A 41 25.64 0.14 4.34
CA LYS A 41 24.48 -0.18 3.50
C LYS A 41 23.15 0.10 4.21
N ARG A 42 22.99 -0.36 5.46
CA ARG A 42 21.76 -0.11 6.25
C ARG A 42 21.55 1.38 6.52
N LEU A 43 22.59 2.11 6.89
CA LEU A 43 22.50 3.55 7.13
C LEU A 43 22.12 4.32 5.86
N LYS A 44 22.68 3.94 4.72
CA LYS A 44 22.32 4.52 3.41
C LYS A 44 20.85 4.26 3.09
N ALA A 45 20.38 3.02 3.19
CA ALA A 45 18.99 2.66 2.95
C ALA A 45 18.03 3.44 3.87
N LEU A 46 18.34 3.55 5.17
CA LEU A 46 17.54 4.34 6.12
C LEU A 46 17.45 5.82 5.74
N ARG A 47 18.55 6.41 5.26
CA ARG A 47 18.56 7.80 4.78
C ARG A 47 17.70 7.98 3.54
N GLU A 48 17.89 7.14 2.53
CA GLU A 48 17.10 7.18 1.29
C GLU A 48 15.60 6.99 1.56
N MET A 49 15.25 6.08 2.48
CA MET A 49 13.86 5.90 2.93
C MET A 49 13.30 7.14 3.63
N GLY A 50 14.10 7.78 4.50
CA GLY A 50 13.72 9.03 5.16
C GLY A 50 13.46 10.16 4.16
N GLU A 51 14.37 10.33 3.19
CA GLU A 51 14.24 11.35 2.15
C GLU A 51 13.02 11.13 1.26
N ARG A 52 12.74 9.87 0.86
CA ARG A 52 11.54 9.49 0.11
C ARG A 52 10.27 9.81 0.90
N ARG A 53 10.22 9.42 2.18
CA ARG A 53 9.10 9.71 3.06
C ARG A 53 8.86 11.21 3.21
N ASP A 54 9.91 11.99 3.41
CA ASP A 54 9.81 13.45 3.53
C ASP A 54 9.32 14.08 2.22
N ALA A 55 9.77 13.57 1.07
CA ALA A 55 9.29 14.03 -0.23
C ALA A 55 7.79 13.74 -0.42
N TRP A 56 7.30 12.57 0.00
CA TRP A 56 5.88 12.24 -0.03
C TRP A 56 5.06 13.11 0.94
N LEU A 57 5.56 13.35 2.15
CA LEU A 57 4.92 14.25 3.12
C LEU A 57 4.76 15.67 2.58
N ARG A 58 5.78 16.23 1.92
CA ARG A 58 5.70 17.56 1.28
C ARG A 58 4.63 17.61 0.18
N LYS A 59 4.34 16.47 -0.45
CA LYS A 59 3.28 16.31 -1.45
C LYS A 59 1.91 16.02 -0.81
N GLY A 60 1.79 15.98 0.51
CA GLY A 60 0.51 15.73 1.20
C GLY A 60 0.10 14.26 1.32
N HIS A 61 1.04 13.32 1.16
CA HIS A 61 0.84 11.91 1.49
C HIS A 61 0.82 11.70 3.01
N GLY A 62 0.47 10.50 3.47
CA GLY A 62 0.44 10.17 4.91
C GLY A 62 -0.89 10.45 5.61
N GLN A 63 -1.86 11.03 4.89
CA GLN A 63 -3.21 11.32 5.40
C GLN A 63 -4.25 11.25 4.28
N LEU A 64 -5.52 11.16 4.66
CA LEU A 64 -6.64 11.29 3.73
C LEU A 64 -7.02 12.78 3.60
N GLN A 65 -6.87 13.35 2.41
CA GLN A 65 -7.09 14.78 2.15
C GLN A 65 -8.34 15.03 1.28
N GLU A 66 -9.13 16.06 1.62
CA GLU A 66 -10.21 16.55 0.74
C GLU A 66 -9.63 17.33 -0.42
N MET A 67 -10.06 17.03 -1.65
CA MET A 67 -9.81 17.90 -2.80
C MET A 67 -10.96 18.91 -2.89
N ALA A 68 -10.67 20.18 -2.61
CA ALA A 68 -11.71 21.21 -2.53
C ALA A 68 -12.13 21.74 -3.91
N ASP A 69 -11.26 21.60 -4.91
CA ASP A 69 -11.52 22.00 -6.29
C ASP A 69 -10.83 21.08 -7.32
N PRO A 70 -11.21 21.15 -8.61
CA PRO A 70 -10.60 20.30 -9.64
C PRO A 70 -9.10 20.54 -9.83
N LYS A 71 -8.60 21.77 -9.59
CA LYS A 71 -7.19 22.10 -9.76
C LYS A 71 -6.35 21.39 -8.71
N GLU A 72 -6.79 21.36 -7.45
CA GLU A 72 -6.16 20.58 -6.39
C GLU A 72 -6.13 19.08 -6.73
N PHE A 73 -7.24 18.54 -7.23
CA PHE A 73 -7.31 17.15 -7.67
C PHE A 73 -6.26 16.83 -8.75
N PHE A 74 -6.21 17.61 -9.84
CA PHE A 74 -5.26 17.35 -10.93
C PHE A 74 -3.80 17.58 -10.49
N ASN A 75 -3.54 18.55 -9.60
CA ASN A 75 -2.23 18.72 -9.01
C ASN A 75 -1.81 17.50 -8.17
N ALA A 76 -2.74 16.90 -7.43
CA ALA A 76 -2.45 15.73 -6.62
C ALA A 76 -2.06 14.52 -7.48
N VAL A 77 -2.79 14.32 -8.58
CA VAL A 77 -2.51 13.30 -9.60
C VAL A 77 -1.19 13.56 -10.33
N GLU A 78 -0.87 14.81 -10.63
CA GLU A 78 0.37 15.16 -11.34
C GLU A 78 1.63 14.95 -10.48
N GLN A 79 1.54 15.21 -9.17
CA GLN A 79 2.68 15.19 -8.26
C GLN A 79 3.00 13.80 -7.68
N SER A 80 2.11 12.83 -7.84
CA SER A 80 2.18 11.54 -7.16
C SER A 80 2.08 10.40 -8.18
N GLU A 81 2.90 9.38 -8.01
CA GLU A 81 2.88 8.21 -8.88
C GLU A 81 1.57 7.43 -8.72
N ARG A 82 1.16 7.21 -7.47
CA ARG A 82 -0.05 6.47 -7.09
C ARG A 82 -1.00 7.38 -6.33
N VAL A 83 -2.26 7.41 -6.76
CA VAL A 83 -3.33 8.15 -6.11
C VAL A 83 -4.58 7.28 -6.00
N VAL A 84 -5.11 7.18 -4.79
CA VAL A 84 -6.41 6.58 -4.51
C VAL A 84 -7.39 7.70 -4.19
N VAL A 85 -8.49 7.76 -4.94
CA VAL A 85 -9.51 8.81 -4.79
C VAL A 85 -10.84 8.20 -4.41
N HIS A 86 -11.33 8.57 -3.22
CA HIS A 86 -12.66 8.21 -2.75
C HIS A 86 -13.69 9.26 -3.18
N PHE A 87 -14.49 8.95 -4.19
CA PHE A 87 -15.67 9.74 -4.53
C PHE A 87 -16.79 9.39 -3.57
N MET A 88 -17.25 10.39 -2.84
CA MET A 88 -18.05 10.20 -1.64
C MET A 88 -19.17 11.24 -1.52
N ARG A 89 -20.14 10.95 -0.66
CA ARG A 89 -21.16 11.89 -0.21
C ARG A 89 -21.35 11.74 1.30
N ARG A 90 -21.40 12.85 2.02
CA ARG A 90 -21.46 12.86 3.50
C ARG A 90 -22.71 12.17 4.08
N SER A 91 -23.83 12.23 3.38
CA SER A 91 -25.08 11.59 3.80
C SER A 91 -25.12 10.07 3.58
N THR A 92 -24.12 9.48 2.90
CA THR A 92 -24.07 8.05 2.60
C THR A 92 -23.25 7.30 3.66
N LEU A 93 -23.91 6.45 4.48
CA LEU A 93 -23.26 5.67 5.54
C LEU A 93 -22.03 4.88 5.05
N ARG A 94 -22.17 4.19 3.91
CA ARG A 94 -21.09 3.39 3.31
C ARG A 94 -19.86 4.22 2.94
N CYS A 95 -20.02 5.51 2.62
CA CYS A 95 -18.88 6.40 2.38
C CYS A 95 -18.05 6.62 3.65
N SER A 96 -18.70 6.74 4.81
CA SER A 96 -18.02 6.93 6.10
C SER A 96 -17.25 5.70 6.56
N ILE A 97 -17.76 4.50 6.24
CA ILE A 97 -17.08 3.22 6.50
C ILE A 97 -15.76 3.19 5.74
N LEU A 98 -15.80 3.42 4.43
CA LEU A 98 -14.60 3.40 3.59
C LEU A 98 -13.60 4.49 4.02
N GLU A 99 -14.10 5.70 4.34
CA GLU A 99 -13.27 6.81 4.82
C GLU A 99 -12.45 6.42 6.07
N ARG A 100 -13.06 5.73 7.04
CA ARG A 100 -12.37 5.25 8.24
C ARG A 100 -11.21 4.31 7.91
N HIS A 101 -11.41 3.38 6.98
CA HIS A 101 -10.34 2.45 6.55
C HIS A 101 -9.23 3.22 5.82
N LEU A 102 -9.57 4.10 4.88
CA LEU A 102 -8.59 4.89 4.13
C LEU A 102 -7.75 5.81 5.03
N ARG A 103 -8.35 6.43 6.06
CA ARG A 103 -7.59 7.22 7.05
C ARG A 103 -6.56 6.38 7.79
N ALA A 104 -6.92 5.17 8.19
CA ALA A 104 -5.99 4.25 8.86
C ALA A 104 -4.84 3.82 7.93
N ILE A 105 -5.15 3.54 6.65
CA ILE A 105 -4.19 3.10 5.63
C ILE A 105 -3.24 4.23 5.25
N ALA A 106 -3.74 5.44 5.03
CA ALA A 106 -2.92 6.58 4.59
C ALA A 106 -1.76 6.88 5.56
N SER A 107 -1.97 6.69 6.86
CA SER A 107 -0.92 6.86 7.88
C SER A 107 0.19 5.81 7.87
N LYS A 108 0.05 4.76 7.05
CA LYS A 108 0.97 3.62 6.95
C LYS A 108 1.50 3.37 5.54
N HIS A 109 0.91 4.00 4.52
CA HIS A 109 1.27 3.82 3.11
C HIS A 109 1.50 5.19 2.46
N PHE A 110 2.76 5.64 2.47
CA PHE A 110 3.17 6.96 1.98
C PHE A 110 3.56 6.91 0.50
N GLU A 111 3.75 5.71 -0.04
CA GLU A 111 3.94 5.45 -1.46
C GLU A 111 2.73 5.87 -2.29
N THR A 112 1.56 5.99 -1.65
CA THR A 112 0.28 6.31 -2.29
C THR A 112 -0.41 7.48 -1.64
N ARG A 113 -0.87 8.41 -2.48
CA ARG A 113 -1.64 9.56 -2.03
C ARG A 113 -3.10 9.19 -1.89
N PHE A 114 -3.69 9.43 -0.72
CA PHE A 114 -5.10 9.19 -0.46
C PHE A 114 -5.87 10.50 -0.46
N CYS A 115 -6.85 10.61 -1.34
CA CYS A 115 -7.70 11.78 -1.47
C CYS A 115 -9.18 11.38 -1.41
N TYR A 116 -10.06 12.33 -1.09
CA TYR A 116 -11.49 12.18 -1.31
C TYR A 116 -12.09 13.41 -1.98
N VAL A 117 -13.18 13.19 -2.70
CA VAL A 117 -13.96 14.21 -3.39
C VAL A 117 -15.40 14.07 -2.93
N ASP A 118 -15.94 15.14 -2.35
CA ASP A 118 -17.37 15.23 -2.06
C ASP A 118 -18.12 15.58 -3.37
N VAL A 119 -18.90 14.64 -3.89
CA VAL A 119 -19.57 14.80 -5.19
C VAL A 119 -20.66 15.85 -5.18
N GLU A 120 -21.19 16.21 -4.01
CA GLU A 120 -22.15 17.32 -3.89
C GLU A 120 -21.45 18.68 -4.06
N ARG A 121 -20.17 18.75 -3.68
CA ARG A 121 -19.35 19.96 -3.84
C ARG A 121 -18.74 20.06 -5.23
N LEU A 122 -18.31 18.92 -5.80
CA LEU A 122 -17.62 18.86 -7.10
C LEU A 122 -18.31 17.91 -8.10
N PRO A 123 -19.59 18.15 -8.46
CA PRO A 123 -20.35 17.26 -9.34
C PRO A 123 -19.72 17.11 -10.73
N ALA A 124 -19.18 18.21 -11.29
CA ALA A 124 -18.55 18.18 -12.62
C ALA A 124 -17.33 17.26 -12.69
N LEU A 125 -16.62 17.05 -11.56
CA LEU A 125 -15.49 16.14 -11.50
C LEU A 125 -15.99 14.68 -11.49
N ALA A 126 -17.03 14.39 -10.71
CA ALA A 126 -17.67 13.08 -10.69
C ALA A 126 -18.24 12.71 -12.08
N GLU A 127 -18.89 13.65 -12.77
CA GLU A 127 -19.38 13.47 -14.14
C GLU A 127 -18.25 13.21 -15.13
N ARG A 128 -17.16 13.99 -15.07
CA ARG A 128 -16.00 13.81 -15.95
C ARG A 128 -15.38 12.42 -15.86
N PHE A 129 -15.40 11.83 -14.66
CA PHE A 129 -14.89 10.50 -14.40
C PHE A 129 -15.96 9.39 -14.43
N ASN A 130 -17.18 9.73 -14.88
CA ASN A 130 -18.31 8.80 -14.99
C ASN A 130 -18.61 8.04 -13.69
N VAL A 131 -18.56 8.75 -12.56
CA VAL A 131 -18.89 8.19 -11.24
C VAL A 131 -20.40 8.13 -11.08
N MET A 132 -20.97 6.94 -11.30
CA MET A 132 -22.42 6.71 -11.28
C MET A 132 -22.96 6.26 -9.93
N MET A 133 -22.11 5.68 -9.07
CA MET A 133 -22.47 5.02 -7.81
C MET A 133 -21.53 5.47 -6.68
N LEU A 134 -22.02 5.47 -5.44
CA LEU A 134 -21.22 5.82 -4.27
C LEU A 134 -21.31 4.72 -3.21
N PRO A 135 -20.22 4.44 -2.47
CA PRO A 135 -18.87 4.99 -2.67
C PRO A 135 -18.23 4.46 -3.96
N THR A 136 -17.36 5.25 -4.60
CA THR A 136 -16.46 4.77 -5.67
C THR A 136 -15.02 5.09 -5.30
N LEU A 137 -14.17 4.07 -5.30
CA LEU A 137 -12.74 4.21 -5.04
C LEU A 137 -11.97 4.10 -6.35
N MET A 138 -11.52 5.23 -6.87
CA MET A 138 -10.78 5.31 -8.12
C MET A 138 -9.29 5.12 -7.90
N LEU A 139 -8.67 4.26 -8.71
CA LEU A 139 -7.25 3.95 -8.66
C LEU A 139 -6.54 4.60 -9.85
N ILE A 140 -5.55 5.44 -9.54
CA ILE A 140 -4.79 6.21 -10.52
C ILE A 140 -3.31 5.90 -10.32
N GLU A 141 -2.66 5.45 -11.38
CA GLU A 141 -1.22 5.26 -11.41
C GLU A 141 -0.64 5.95 -12.64
N ASN A 142 0.50 6.63 -12.48
CA ASN A 142 1.18 7.33 -13.56
C ASN A 142 0.24 8.25 -14.35
N LYS A 143 -0.62 8.97 -13.60
CA LYS A 143 -1.61 9.95 -14.10
C LYS A 143 -2.74 9.34 -14.93
N LYS A 144 -2.86 8.02 -14.97
CA LYS A 144 -3.92 7.31 -15.69
C LYS A 144 -4.80 6.57 -14.70
N THR A 145 -6.10 6.81 -14.79
CA THR A 145 -7.09 5.97 -14.11
C THR A 145 -7.13 4.62 -14.83
N PHE A 146 -6.86 3.53 -14.13
CA PHE A 146 -6.87 2.19 -14.71
C PHE A 146 -7.95 1.29 -14.11
N HIS A 147 -8.42 1.58 -12.90
CA HIS A 147 -9.46 0.81 -12.22
C HIS A 147 -10.34 1.68 -11.32
N SER A 148 -11.54 1.20 -11.00
CA SER A 148 -12.43 1.83 -10.02
C SER A 148 -13.23 0.76 -9.30
N ILE A 149 -13.12 0.74 -7.97
CA ILE A 149 -13.88 -0.16 -7.10
C ILE A 149 -15.21 0.51 -6.77
N ILE A 150 -16.31 -0.12 -7.17
CA ILE A 150 -17.66 0.41 -6.99
C ILE A 150 -18.30 -0.26 -5.78
N GLY A 151 -18.81 0.54 -4.84
CA GLY A 151 -19.42 0.04 -3.62
C GLY A 151 -18.42 -0.76 -2.76
N PHE A 152 -18.85 -1.93 -2.29
CA PHE A 152 -18.04 -2.83 -1.45
C PHE A 152 -17.77 -4.17 -2.12
N ASP A 153 -18.05 -4.30 -3.41
CA ASP A 153 -18.11 -5.59 -4.11
C ASP A 153 -16.77 -6.34 -4.01
N GLU A 154 -15.65 -5.62 -4.15
CA GLU A 154 -14.30 -6.20 -4.05
C GLU A 154 -13.82 -6.39 -2.60
N PHE A 155 -14.48 -5.76 -1.62
CA PHE A 155 -14.19 -5.93 -0.19
C PHE A 155 -15.00 -7.06 0.45
N GLY A 156 -15.75 -7.83 -0.35
CA GLY A 156 -16.60 -8.95 0.09
C GLY A 156 -18.09 -8.62 0.12
N GLY A 157 -18.49 -7.41 -0.27
CA GLY A 157 -19.90 -7.00 -0.39
C GLY A 157 -20.62 -6.74 0.93
N THR A 158 -19.92 -6.82 2.06
CA THR A 158 -20.46 -6.55 3.40
C THR A 158 -20.05 -5.17 3.92
N ASP A 159 -20.68 -4.72 5.01
CA ASP A 159 -20.36 -3.43 5.63
C ASP A 159 -19.32 -3.54 6.77
N ASP A 160 -18.89 -4.76 7.10
CA ASP A 160 -18.05 -5.10 8.26
C ASP A 160 -16.65 -5.63 7.89
N PHE A 161 -16.18 -5.38 6.67
CA PHE A 161 -14.84 -5.76 6.24
C PHE A 161 -13.73 -5.07 7.06
N SER A 162 -12.58 -5.73 7.13
CA SER A 162 -11.44 -5.24 7.88
C SER A 162 -10.59 -4.26 7.07
N THR A 163 -9.78 -3.44 7.74
CA THR A 163 -8.77 -2.59 7.06
C THR A 163 -7.77 -3.44 6.28
N ASP A 164 -7.43 -4.63 6.78
CA ASP A 164 -6.54 -5.59 6.11
C ASP A 164 -7.14 -6.06 4.77
N THR A 165 -8.45 -6.28 4.71
CA THR A 165 -9.17 -6.59 3.46
C THR A 165 -8.97 -5.47 2.43
N VAL A 166 -9.10 -4.20 2.84
CA VAL A 166 -8.90 -3.05 1.94
C VAL A 166 -7.44 -2.97 1.48
N VAL A 167 -6.48 -3.19 2.38
CA VAL A 167 -5.05 -3.22 2.04
C VAL A 167 -4.75 -4.32 1.02
N LYS A 168 -5.25 -5.54 1.23
CA LYS A 168 -5.07 -6.66 0.30
C LYS A 168 -5.64 -6.37 -1.08
N VAL A 169 -6.83 -5.78 -1.15
CA VAL A 169 -7.44 -5.39 -2.42
C VAL A 169 -6.59 -4.31 -3.11
N LEU A 170 -6.22 -3.24 -2.41
CA LEU A 170 -5.38 -2.18 -2.98
C LEU A 170 -3.99 -2.72 -3.40
N SER A 171 -3.42 -3.66 -2.65
CA SER A 171 -2.13 -4.27 -2.96
C SER A 171 -2.18 -5.12 -4.22
N ARG A 172 -3.28 -5.83 -4.48
CA ARG A 172 -3.49 -6.56 -5.74
C ARG A 172 -3.49 -5.65 -6.97
N TYR A 173 -3.85 -4.38 -6.79
CA TYR A 173 -3.79 -3.35 -7.84
C TYR A 173 -2.50 -2.53 -7.80
N GLY A 174 -1.49 -2.91 -7.02
CA GLY A 174 -0.24 -2.15 -6.88
C GLY A 174 -0.38 -0.81 -6.15
N MET A 175 -1.55 -0.50 -5.60
CA MET A 175 -1.81 0.80 -4.97
C MET A 175 -1.26 0.90 -3.55
N VAL A 176 -0.89 -0.19 -2.90
CA VAL A 176 -0.16 -0.19 -1.62
C VAL A 176 0.77 -1.39 -1.58
N ASN A 177 1.80 -1.33 -0.75
CA ASN A 177 2.67 -2.47 -0.53
C ASN A 177 2.14 -3.32 0.65
N GLU A 178 1.95 -4.63 0.47
CA GLU A 178 1.36 -5.50 1.50
C GLU A 178 2.21 -5.54 2.78
N ARG A 179 3.53 -5.54 2.66
CA ARG A 179 4.46 -5.58 3.81
C ARG A 179 4.80 -4.19 4.37
N GLY A 180 4.14 -3.14 3.87
CA GLY A 180 4.28 -1.76 4.32
C GLY A 180 5.07 -0.87 3.36
N MET A 181 5.04 0.45 3.59
CA MET A 181 5.54 1.47 2.63
C MET A 181 6.99 1.33 2.13
N PHE A 182 7.80 0.49 2.78
CA PHE A 182 9.23 0.31 2.46
C PHE A 182 9.55 -1.04 1.82
N SER A 183 8.57 -1.91 1.61
CA SER A 183 8.80 -3.15 0.89
C SER A 183 8.82 -2.90 -0.62
N ASP A 184 9.84 -3.44 -1.29
CA ASP A 184 9.93 -3.53 -2.75
C ASP A 184 9.07 -4.69 -3.28
N ASP A 185 7.83 -4.81 -2.78
CA ASP A 185 6.92 -5.91 -3.14
C ASP A 185 6.50 -5.87 -4.63
N GLN A 186 6.82 -4.78 -5.33
CA GLN A 186 6.37 -4.50 -6.70
C GLN A 186 7.51 -4.51 -7.73
N SER A 187 8.72 -4.95 -7.33
CA SER A 187 9.89 -5.06 -8.21
C SER A 187 9.94 -6.36 -9.03
N ALA A 188 8.84 -7.10 -9.11
CA ALA A 188 8.78 -8.40 -9.78
C ALA A 188 7.58 -8.47 -10.72
N GLU A 189 7.74 -7.93 -11.93
CA GLU A 189 7.19 -8.46 -13.19
C GLU A 189 7.91 -7.85 -14.39
#